data_AF-A0A8C6KHD1-F1
#
_entry.id   AF-A0A8C6KHD1-F1
#
_cell.length_a   1.000
_cell.length_b   1.000
_cell.length_c   1.000
_cell.angle_alpha   90.00
_cell.angle_beta   90.00
_cell.angle_gamma   90.00
#
_symmetry.space_group_name_H-M   'P 1'
#
loop_
_entity.id
_entity.type
_entity.pdbx_description
1 polymer ?
#
loop_
_entity_poly.entity_id
_entity_poly.type
_entity_poly.pdbx_seq_one_letter_code
_entity_poly.pdbx_strand_id
1 'polypeptide(L)' 'RVNATRLNSPKLYRSVIEDVMSEVRELFLDEGVDEQVLHELKTVSASNFHKWEVL' A
#
# COMPACT_ATOMS: atom_id res chain seq x y z
N ARG A 1 -1.88 -26.25 19.39
CA ARG A 1 -2.31 -24.83 19.38
C ARG A 1 -1.35 -23.99 18.53
N VAL A 2 -1.25 -24.25 17.21
CA VAL A 2 -0.33 -23.52 16.29
C VAL A 2 -1.03 -23.20 14.96
N ASN A 3 -2.20 -22.56 15.00
CA ASN A 3 -2.95 -22.19 13.78
C ASN A 3 -3.28 -20.69 13.73
N ALA A 4 -2.38 -19.82 14.21
CA ALA A 4 -2.55 -18.36 14.10
C ALA A 4 -1.79 -17.75 12.89
N THR A 5 -0.92 -18.52 12.24
CA THR A 5 0.13 -18.01 11.35
C THR A 5 -0.27 -17.74 9.89
N ARG A 6 -1.56 -17.85 9.52
CA ARG A 6 -2.04 -17.54 8.16
C ARG A 6 -3.14 -16.48 8.12
N LEU A 7 -3.52 -15.93 9.27
CA LEU A 7 -4.68 -15.06 9.39
C LEU A 7 -4.24 -13.60 9.25
N ASN A 8 -4.64 -12.97 8.13
CA ASN A 8 -4.73 -11.53 7.86
C ASN A 8 -3.78 -10.92 6.81
N SER A 9 -3.25 -11.68 5.84
CA SER A 9 -2.49 -11.10 4.71
C SER A 9 -3.17 -9.88 4.04
N PRO A 10 -4.52 -9.86 3.86
CA PRO A 10 -5.21 -8.69 3.32
C PRO A 10 -5.17 -7.45 4.21
N LYS A 11 -5.29 -7.62 5.53
CA LYS A 11 -5.34 -6.50 6.48
C LYS A 11 -3.94 -5.92 6.71
N LEU A 12 -2.93 -6.78 6.73
CA LEU A 12 -1.53 -6.37 6.84
C LEU A 12 -1.08 -5.61 5.59
N TYR A 13 -1.43 -6.09 4.39
CA TYR A 13 -1.10 -5.37 3.18
C TYR A 13 -1.75 -3.98 3.14
N ARG A 14 -3.03 -3.86 3.52
CA ARG A 14 -3.71 -2.56 3.60
C ARG A 14 -3.02 -1.62 4.60
N SER A 15 -2.71 -2.10 5.80
CA SER A 15 -1.99 -1.31 6.81
C SER A 15 -0.65 -0.83 6.29
N VAL A 16 0.16 -1.73 5.73
CA VAL A 16 1.50 -1.39 5.21
C VAL A 16 1.41 -0.38 4.05
N ILE A 17 0.43 -0.52 3.16
CA ILE A 17 0.23 0.48 2.09
C ILE A 17 -0.20 1.83 2.67
N GLU A 18 -1.10 1.87 3.64
CA GLU A 18 -1.51 3.13 4.27
C GLU A 18 -0.34 3.82 4.97
N ASP A 19 0.47 3.07 5.70
CA ASP A 19 1.65 3.58 6.40
C ASP A 19 2.69 4.13 5.40
N VAL A 20 3.04 3.35 4.36
CA VAL A 20 3.99 3.77 3.32
C VAL A 20 3.48 5.00 2.56
N MET A 21 2.19 5.04 2.20
CA MET A 21 1.61 6.18 1.49
C MET A 21 1.58 7.46 2.34
N SER A 22 1.50 7.33 3.66
CA SER A 22 1.60 8.48 4.58
C SER A 22 3.03 9.01 4.63
N GLU A 23 4.02 8.13 4.73
CA GLU A 23 5.44 8.51 4.81
C GLU A 23 5.94 9.13 3.49
N VAL A 24 5.61 8.52 2.34
CA VAL A 24 6.10 9.03 1.04
C VAL A 24 5.42 10.33 0.61
N ARG A 25 4.29 10.72 1.20
CA ARG A 25 3.61 12.00 0.91
C ARG A 25 4.52 13.18 1.25
N GLU A 26 5.11 13.18 2.44
CA GLU A 26 5.98 14.26 2.88
C GLU A 26 7.24 14.32 1.99
N LEU A 27 7.78 13.15 1.64
CA LEU A 27 8.92 13.05 0.73
C LEU A 27 8.61 13.66 -0.66
N PHE A 28 7.42 13.40 -1.20
CA PHE A 28 7.01 13.95 -2.51
C PHE A 28 6.86 15.48 -2.45
N LEU A 29 6.33 16.02 -1.35
CA LEU A 29 6.24 17.46 -1.15
C LEU A 29 7.62 18.12 -1.05
N ASP A 30 8.55 17.50 -0.32
CA ASP A 30 9.92 17.99 -0.15
C ASP A 30 10.71 17.94 -1.46
N GLU A 31 10.49 16.92 -2.29
CA GLU A 31 11.11 16.79 -3.61
C GLU A 31 10.37 17.57 -4.71
N GLY A 32 9.24 18.23 -4.38
CA GLY A 32 8.41 18.97 -5.34
C GLY A 32 7.79 18.07 -6.43
N VAL A 33 7.59 16.80 -6.12
CA VAL A 33 6.95 15.81 -7.01
C VAL A 33 5.46 16.05 -7.04
N ASP A 34 4.88 15.96 -8.24
CA ASP A 34 3.45 16.17 -8.46
C ASP A 34 2.60 15.15 -7.67
N GLU A 35 1.59 15.65 -6.96
CA GLU A 35 0.62 14.86 -6.19
C GLU A 35 -0.10 13.83 -7.07
N GLN A 36 -0.26 14.10 -8.37
CA GLN A 36 -0.79 13.14 -9.33
C GLN A 36 0.04 11.84 -9.38
N VAL A 37 1.36 11.94 -9.28
CA VAL A 37 2.26 10.77 -9.25
C VAL A 37 2.03 9.95 -7.97
N LEU A 38 1.77 10.61 -6.85
CA LEU A 38 1.40 9.93 -5.59
C LEU A 38 0.06 9.18 -5.73
N HIS A 39 -0.91 9.76 -6.44
CA HIS A 39 -2.18 9.11 -6.75
C HIS A 39 -2.02 7.91 -7.69
N GLU A 40 -1.15 8.00 -8.68
CA GLU A 40 -0.82 6.90 -9.59
C GLU A 40 -0.16 5.74 -8.83
N LEU A 41 0.79 6.04 -7.94
CA LEU A 41 1.44 5.06 -7.07
C LEU A 41 0.43 4.30 -6.18
N LYS A 42 -0.53 5.02 -5.59
CA LYS A 42 -1.62 4.43 -4.81
C LYS A 42 -2.49 3.50 -5.66
N THR A 43 -2.82 3.93 -6.87
CA THR A 43 -3.70 3.19 -7.80
C THR A 43 -3.05 1.89 -8.26
N VAL A 44 -1.76 1.93 -8.63
CA VAL A 44 -0.96 0.76 -9.03
C VAL A 44 -0.83 -0.22 -7.86
N SER A 45 -0.59 0.27 -6.65
CA SER A 45 -0.50 -0.56 -5.44
C SER A 45 -1.82 -1.28 -5.14
N ALA A 46 -2.96 -0.57 -5.22
CA ALA A 46 -4.27 -1.17 -5.02
C ALA A 46 -4.63 -2.20 -6.11
N SER A 47 -4.27 -1.92 -7.37
CA SER A 47 -4.47 -2.85 -8.49
C SER A 47 -3.64 -4.12 -8.33
N ASN A 48 -2.38 -4.00 -7.93
CA ASN A 48 -1.53 -5.15 -7.64
C ASN A 48 -2.10 -5.99 -6.48
N PHE A 49 -2.59 -5.36 -5.41
CA PHE A 49 -3.23 -6.09 -4.32
C PHE A 49 -4.45 -6.88 -4.78
N HIS A 50 -5.33 -6.23 -5.55
CA HIS A 50 -6.51 -6.89 -6.09
C HIS A 50 -6.12 -8.11 -6.93
N LYS A 51 -5.03 -8.02 -7.71
CA LYS A 51 -4.46 -9.15 -8.46
C LYS A 51 -4.00 -10.30 -7.56
N TRP A 52 -3.43 -10.01 -6.39
CA TRP A 52 -3.01 -11.04 -5.42
C TRP A 52 -4.17 -11.65 -4.61
N GLU A 53 -5.32 -10.98 -4.54
CA GLU A 53 -6.53 -11.53 -3.91
C GLU A 53 -7.25 -12.56 -4.79
N VAL A 54 -7.12 -12.43 -6.12
CA VAL A 54 -7.77 -13.30 -7.11
C VAL A 54 -6.91 -14.46 -7.63
N LEU A 55 -5.68 -14.62 -7.12
CA LEU A 55 -4.74 -15.70 -7.44
C LEU A 55 -4.59 -16.67 -6.26
#